data_AF-A0A428KGE3-F1
#
_entry.id   AF-A0A428KGE3-F1
#
_cell.length_a   1.000
_cell.length_b   1.000
_cell.length_c   1.000
_cell.angle_alpha   90.00
_cell.angle_beta   90.00
_cell.angle_gamma   90.00
#
_symmetry.space_group_name_H-M   'P 1'
#
loop_
_entity.id
_entity.type
_entity.pdbx_description
1 polymer ?
#
loop_
_entity_poly.entity_id
_entity_poly.type
_entity_poly.pdbx_seq_one_letter_code
_entity_poly.pdbx_strand_id
1 'polypeptide(L)'
;MGKFFTKQVCVYLDQFAVSHCADPNSSEDWQQLRTIIEQGVANKTLVIPYSNEHLLESSARDAERAQTQDAFLFRLSGGLSLMSEGYVTARLLLNHARKQAPSRSNFCQQVPVMSFALQDGFQQFSAIKRGFNTMIEEAAVAVNHTRQLTAQGPRPNEALRRTALYLKEEYYTRELLSQLKKFARYGFLERKTAVFPSQTIPLWSDAVMVLLINRLGMTQREARKIKETIEKHGLRVAAAPLFIRARLEAAMALKHQRETPNDYMDVQRMAVALPFADIVLTDKSKCFDIKEYALHTLFDTEVYSGSREDLKQFAVRLREIVET
;
A
#
# COMPACT_ATOMS: atom_id res chain seq x y z
N MET A 1 -0.32 14.23 18.28
CA MET A 1 -1.21 14.77 17.23
C MET A 1 -0.80 14.11 15.91
N GLY A 2 -1.74 13.66 15.06
CA GLY A 2 -1.41 12.86 13.87
C GLY A 2 -0.84 13.68 12.70
N LYS A 3 -0.06 13.04 11.83
CA LYS A 3 0.65 13.66 10.70
C LYS A 3 -0.26 14.42 9.74
N PHE A 4 -1.39 13.80 9.38
CA PHE A 4 -2.34 14.32 8.39
C PHE A 4 -3.75 14.50 8.95
N PHE A 5 -3.98 14.09 10.20
CA PHE A 5 -5.26 14.17 10.89
C PHE A 5 -5.07 14.98 12.17
N THR A 6 -5.45 16.26 12.11
CA THR A 6 -5.12 17.26 13.15
C THR A 6 -5.60 16.92 14.57
N LYS A 7 -6.59 16.03 14.73
CA LYS A 7 -7.12 15.63 16.04
C LYS A 7 -7.13 14.13 16.29
N GLN A 8 -6.67 13.35 15.31
CA GLN A 8 -6.75 11.89 15.35
C GLN A 8 -5.40 11.29 15.03
N VAL A 9 -5.11 10.13 15.61
CA VAL A 9 -4.01 9.28 15.17
C VAL A 9 -4.54 8.32 14.10
N CYS A 10 -3.90 8.31 12.94
CA CYS A 10 -4.20 7.42 11.84
C CYS A 10 -3.53 6.07 12.06
N VAL A 11 -4.35 5.06 12.34
CA VAL A 11 -3.92 3.69 12.57
C VAL A 11 -4.32 2.85 11.37
N TYR A 12 -3.35 2.31 10.63
CA TYR A 12 -3.62 1.37 9.56
C TYR A 12 -3.51 -0.06 10.07
N LEU A 13 -4.60 -0.82 9.93
CA LEU A 13 -4.65 -2.23 10.25
C LEU A 13 -4.55 -3.03 8.96
N ASP A 14 -3.54 -3.88 8.86
CA ASP A 14 -3.41 -4.86 7.79
C ASP A 14 -4.54 -5.91 7.86
N GLN A 15 -4.86 -6.59 6.76
CA GLN A 15 -5.93 -7.60 6.66
C GLN A 15 -5.78 -8.72 7.69
N PHE A 16 -4.54 -9.11 8.01
CA PHE A 16 -4.27 -10.05 9.10
C PHE A 16 -4.83 -9.53 10.43
N ALA A 17 -4.50 -8.29 10.80
CA ALA A 17 -4.98 -7.68 12.03
C ALA A 17 -6.50 -7.48 12.02
N VAL A 18 -7.05 -7.05 10.89
CA VAL A 18 -8.50 -6.93 10.67
C VAL A 18 -9.19 -8.28 10.89
N SER A 19 -8.64 -9.35 10.32
CA SER A 19 -9.21 -10.70 10.44
C SER A 19 -9.29 -11.14 11.90
N HIS A 20 -8.25 -10.86 12.70
CA HIS A 20 -8.25 -11.19 14.12
C HIS A 20 -9.16 -10.28 14.94
N CYS A 21 -9.17 -8.97 14.72
CA CYS A 21 -10.04 -8.04 15.45
C CYS A 21 -11.54 -8.27 15.14
N ALA A 22 -11.87 -8.67 13.91
CA ALA A 22 -13.24 -8.95 13.50
C ALA A 22 -13.76 -10.29 14.06
N ASP A 23 -12.88 -11.26 14.31
CA ASP A 23 -13.25 -12.59 14.79
C ASP A 23 -13.64 -12.57 16.29
N PRO A 24 -14.88 -12.91 16.65
CA PRO A 24 -15.31 -12.98 18.05
C PRO A 24 -14.60 -14.09 18.85
N ASN A 25 -14.01 -15.08 18.18
CA ASN A 25 -13.29 -16.19 18.80
C ASN A 25 -11.76 -15.95 18.85
N SER A 26 -11.30 -14.74 18.54
CA SER A 26 -9.89 -14.37 18.64
C SER A 26 -9.40 -14.41 20.09
N SER A 27 -8.08 -14.44 20.28
CA SER A 27 -7.49 -14.46 21.63
C SER A 27 -7.81 -13.19 22.42
N GLU A 28 -7.70 -13.27 23.75
CA GLU A 28 -7.93 -12.14 24.67
C GLU A 28 -7.17 -10.88 24.27
N ASP A 29 -5.90 -11.01 23.85
CA ASP A 29 -5.08 -9.89 23.37
C ASP A 29 -5.74 -9.14 22.18
N TRP A 30 -6.35 -9.85 21.23
CA TRP A 30 -7.02 -9.27 20.07
C TRP A 30 -8.38 -8.67 20.42
N GLN A 31 -9.14 -9.31 21.30
CA GLN A 31 -10.41 -8.78 21.80
C GLN A 31 -10.19 -7.47 22.57
N GLN A 32 -9.17 -7.42 23.42
CA GLN A 32 -8.78 -6.22 24.14
C GLN A 32 -8.38 -5.09 23.18
N LEU A 33 -7.56 -5.39 22.18
CA LEU A 33 -7.20 -4.41 21.14
C LEU A 33 -8.42 -3.89 20.38
N ARG A 34 -9.34 -4.78 20.00
CA ARG A 34 -10.60 -4.39 19.35
C ARG A 34 -11.37 -3.39 20.20
N THR A 35 -11.53 -3.64 21.50
CA THR A 35 -12.25 -2.71 22.40
C THR A 35 -11.59 -1.35 22.46
N ILE A 36 -10.27 -1.29 22.61
CA ILE A 36 -9.51 -0.01 22.66
C ILE A 36 -9.68 0.75 21.34
N ILE A 37 -9.58 0.04 20.21
CA ILE A 37 -9.76 0.59 18.87
C ILE A 37 -11.18 1.18 18.69
N GLU A 38 -12.22 0.40 19.02
CA GLU A 38 -13.61 0.83 18.89
C GLU A 38 -13.89 2.06 19.77
N GLN A 39 -13.35 2.09 20.99
CA GLN A 39 -13.45 3.24 21.89
C GLN A 39 -12.73 4.47 21.33
N GLY A 40 -11.52 4.32 20.79
CA GLY A 40 -10.76 5.43 20.22
C GLY A 40 -11.41 6.02 18.96
N VAL A 41 -12.01 5.19 18.12
CA VAL A 41 -12.81 5.65 16.98
C VAL A 41 -14.07 6.39 17.45
N ALA A 42 -14.80 5.84 18.44
CA ALA A 42 -15.99 6.48 19.00
C ALA A 42 -15.68 7.85 19.63
N ASN A 43 -14.53 7.95 20.33
CA ASN A 43 -14.04 9.19 20.94
C ASN A 43 -13.41 10.15 19.94
N LYS A 44 -13.30 9.79 18.65
CA LYS A 44 -12.65 10.57 17.60
C LYS A 44 -11.19 10.91 17.92
N THR A 45 -10.49 10.03 18.64
CA THR A 45 -9.05 10.10 18.88
C THR A 45 -8.26 9.23 17.89
N LEU A 46 -8.90 8.19 17.35
CA LEU A 46 -8.35 7.34 16.30
C LEU A 46 -9.12 7.51 14.98
N VAL A 47 -8.44 7.27 13.87
CA VAL A 47 -9.04 7.06 12.55
C VAL A 47 -8.39 5.85 11.90
N ILE A 48 -9.21 4.95 11.36
CA ILE A 48 -8.75 3.66 10.81
C ILE A 48 -9.25 3.54 9.39
N PRO A 49 -8.50 4.06 8.39
CA PRO A 49 -8.93 3.94 7.02
C PRO A 49 -8.83 2.49 6.55
N TYR A 50 -9.77 2.05 5.73
CA TYR A 50 -9.67 0.77 5.02
C TYR A 50 -9.12 0.99 3.59
N SER A 51 -9.01 -0.06 2.78
CA SER A 51 -8.43 0.02 1.42
C SER A 51 -9.11 -0.96 0.48
N ASN A 52 -8.97 -0.77 -0.83
CA ASN A 52 -9.50 -1.73 -1.81
C ASN A 52 -8.81 -3.09 -1.71
N GLU A 53 -7.56 -3.11 -1.26
CA GLU A 53 -6.78 -4.32 -1.05
C GLU A 53 -7.35 -5.17 0.08
N HIS A 54 -7.94 -4.56 1.14
CA HIS A 54 -8.70 -5.30 2.15
C HIS A 54 -9.91 -6.02 1.53
N LEU A 55 -10.63 -5.35 0.64
CA LEU A 55 -11.79 -5.93 -0.04
C LEU A 55 -11.36 -7.06 -0.98
N LEU A 56 -10.31 -6.85 -1.77
CA LEU A 56 -9.77 -7.87 -2.68
C LEU A 56 -9.33 -9.12 -1.92
N GLU A 57 -8.63 -8.97 -0.80
CA GLU A 57 -8.20 -10.12 0.01
C GLU A 57 -9.39 -10.80 0.71
N SER A 58 -10.32 -10.04 1.29
CA SER A 58 -11.52 -10.58 1.94
C SER A 58 -12.40 -11.35 0.95
N SER A 59 -12.49 -10.91 -0.31
CA SER A 59 -13.31 -11.53 -1.35
C SER A 59 -12.83 -12.93 -1.79
N ALA A 60 -11.64 -13.36 -1.38
CA ALA A 60 -11.14 -14.71 -1.59
C ALA A 60 -11.60 -15.71 -0.51
N ARG A 61 -12.25 -15.21 0.56
CA ARG A 61 -12.84 -16.04 1.63
C ARG A 61 -14.31 -16.34 1.33
N ASP A 62 -14.95 -17.09 2.22
CA ASP A 62 -16.41 -17.25 2.16
C ASP A 62 -17.12 -15.90 2.35
N ALA A 63 -18.30 -15.78 1.76
CA ALA A 63 -19.04 -14.52 1.69
C ALA A 63 -19.40 -13.96 3.07
N GLU A 64 -19.74 -14.82 4.03
CA GLU A 64 -20.13 -14.42 5.39
C GLU A 64 -18.96 -13.77 6.14
N ARG A 65 -17.77 -14.39 6.11
CA ARG A 65 -16.56 -13.80 6.69
C ARG A 65 -16.15 -12.52 5.98
N ALA A 66 -16.23 -12.50 4.65
CA ALA A 66 -15.89 -11.30 3.88
C ALA A 66 -16.80 -10.12 4.25
N GLN A 67 -18.11 -10.34 4.35
CA GLN A 67 -19.09 -9.32 4.78
C GLN A 67 -18.86 -8.87 6.21
N THR A 68 -18.52 -9.79 7.12
CA THR A 68 -18.21 -9.47 8.52
C THR A 68 -16.99 -8.55 8.62
N GLN A 69 -15.94 -8.84 7.84
CA GLN A 69 -14.71 -8.04 7.81
C GLN A 69 -14.94 -6.66 7.16
N ASP A 70 -15.69 -6.59 6.06
CA ASP A 70 -16.07 -5.31 5.42
C ASP A 70 -16.91 -4.45 6.38
N ALA A 71 -17.92 -5.03 7.04
CA ALA A 71 -18.75 -4.31 8.01
C ALA A 71 -17.96 -3.80 9.22
N PHE A 72 -17.02 -4.61 9.72
CA PHE A 72 -16.12 -4.20 10.81
C PHE A 72 -15.26 -2.99 10.40
N LEU A 73 -14.56 -3.09 9.27
CA LEU A 73 -13.69 -2.02 8.76
C LEU A 73 -14.47 -0.76 8.37
N PHE A 74 -15.63 -0.90 7.73
CA PHE A 74 -16.46 0.22 7.35
C PHE A 74 -16.94 1.00 8.58
N ARG A 75 -17.32 0.29 9.66
CA ARG A 75 -17.67 0.91 10.94
C ARG A 75 -16.49 1.67 11.55
N LEU A 76 -15.31 1.06 11.61
CA LEU A 76 -14.12 1.70 12.17
C LEU A 76 -13.65 2.92 11.36
N SER A 77 -13.77 2.84 10.04
CA SER A 77 -13.32 3.90 9.14
C SER A 77 -14.29 5.06 8.99
N GLY A 78 -15.57 4.85 9.33
CA GLY A 78 -16.64 5.79 8.98
C GLY A 78 -16.71 6.03 7.46
N GLY A 79 -16.38 5.01 6.66
CA GLY A 79 -16.31 5.08 5.19
C GLY A 79 -15.05 5.74 4.63
N LEU A 80 -14.06 6.09 5.45
CA LEU A 80 -12.78 6.62 4.97
C LEU A 80 -11.91 5.50 4.36
N SER A 81 -11.55 5.62 3.09
CA SER A 81 -10.78 4.60 2.38
C SER A 81 -9.50 5.18 1.78
N LEU A 82 -8.38 4.45 1.89
CA LEU A 82 -7.16 4.72 1.14
C LEU A 82 -7.41 4.47 -0.35
N MET A 83 -6.96 5.40 -1.18
CA MET A 83 -6.96 5.24 -2.63
C MET A 83 -5.89 4.24 -3.06
N SER A 84 -6.02 3.69 -4.27
CA SER A 84 -5.02 2.77 -4.81
C SER A 84 -3.65 3.43 -4.99
N GLU A 85 -2.59 2.63 -4.90
CA GLU A 85 -1.19 3.07 -5.01
C GLU A 85 -0.93 4.00 -6.20
N GLY A 86 -1.41 3.62 -7.39
CA GLY A 86 -1.23 4.41 -8.60
C GLY A 86 -1.91 5.77 -8.54
N TYR A 87 -3.07 5.86 -7.89
CA TYR A 87 -3.84 7.10 -7.77
C TYR A 87 -3.20 8.05 -6.73
N VAL A 88 -2.77 7.52 -5.60
CA VAL A 88 -2.02 8.27 -4.59
C VAL A 88 -0.71 8.79 -5.17
N THR A 89 0.03 7.94 -5.88
CA THR A 89 1.25 8.32 -6.60
C THR A 89 1.01 9.48 -7.55
N ALA A 90 -0.03 9.39 -8.40
CA ALA A 90 -0.38 10.44 -9.34
C ALA A 90 -0.72 11.77 -8.63
N ARG A 91 -1.47 11.72 -7.52
CA ARG A 91 -1.81 12.92 -6.73
C ARG A 91 -0.59 13.58 -6.10
N LEU A 92 0.32 12.80 -5.51
CA LEU A 92 1.55 13.34 -4.91
C LEU A 92 2.44 14.03 -5.96
N LEU A 93 2.67 13.37 -7.10
CA LEU A 93 3.46 13.93 -8.19
C LEU A 93 2.87 15.29 -8.65
N LEU A 94 1.55 15.35 -8.82
CA LEU A 94 0.89 16.58 -9.25
C LEU A 94 0.93 17.68 -8.17
N ASN A 95 0.79 17.33 -6.89
CA ASN A 95 0.96 18.25 -5.78
C ASN A 95 2.35 18.92 -5.82
N HIS A 96 3.42 18.16 -6.08
CA HIS A 96 4.76 18.72 -6.23
C HIS A 96 4.84 19.72 -7.39
N ALA A 97 4.27 19.39 -8.56
CA ALA A 97 4.25 20.30 -9.71
C ALA A 97 3.49 21.60 -9.44
N ARG A 98 2.46 21.52 -8.60
CA ARG A 98 1.59 22.63 -8.18
C ARG A 98 2.07 23.34 -6.91
N LYS A 99 3.16 22.86 -6.29
CA LYS A 99 3.68 23.34 -4.99
C LYS A 99 2.63 23.32 -3.88
N GLN A 100 1.82 22.26 -3.85
CA GLN A 100 0.81 22.03 -2.82
C GLN A 100 1.33 21.03 -1.80
N ALA A 101 1.15 21.33 -0.51
CA ALA A 101 1.43 20.37 0.54
C ALA A 101 0.48 19.17 0.45
N PRO A 102 0.94 17.93 0.70
CA PRO A 102 0.05 16.79 0.82
C PRO A 102 -0.97 17.00 1.94
N SER A 103 -2.21 16.58 1.68
CA SER A 103 -3.33 16.62 2.60
C SER A 103 -4.05 15.28 2.60
N ARG A 104 -4.94 15.05 3.56
CA ARG A 104 -5.79 13.85 3.61
C ARG A 104 -6.46 13.52 2.28
N SER A 105 -6.94 14.54 1.56
CA SER A 105 -7.62 14.32 0.29
C SER A 105 -6.71 13.70 -0.78
N ASN A 106 -5.39 13.80 -0.64
CA ASN A 106 -4.47 13.25 -1.64
C ASN A 106 -4.34 11.73 -1.58
N PHE A 107 -4.70 11.10 -0.47
CA PHE A 107 -4.55 9.66 -0.27
C PHE A 107 -5.80 8.95 0.27
N CYS A 108 -6.77 9.69 0.80
CA CYS A 108 -8.06 9.14 1.23
C CYS A 108 -9.24 9.67 0.40
N GLN A 109 -10.25 8.82 0.25
CA GLN A 109 -11.58 9.15 -0.26
C GLN A 109 -12.67 8.73 0.74
N GLN A 110 -13.85 9.32 0.57
CA GLN A 110 -15.05 8.89 1.28
C GLN A 110 -15.81 7.87 0.42
N VAL A 111 -16.11 6.71 0.99
CA VAL A 111 -16.96 5.70 0.37
C VAL A 111 -18.31 5.73 1.10
N PRO A 112 -19.42 5.87 0.36
CA PRO A 112 -20.73 6.12 0.99
C PRO A 112 -21.36 4.87 1.59
N VAL A 113 -20.99 3.67 1.12
CA VAL A 113 -21.60 2.41 1.50
C VAL A 113 -20.57 1.29 1.58
N MET A 114 -20.86 0.26 2.39
CA MET A 114 -20.09 -0.98 2.44
C MET A 114 -20.05 -1.63 1.06
N SER A 115 -18.87 -2.08 0.64
CA SER A 115 -18.67 -2.55 -0.74
C SER A 115 -19.34 -3.90 -0.98
N PHE A 116 -19.41 -4.77 0.03
CA PHE A 116 -20.11 -6.06 -0.07
C PHE A 116 -21.60 -5.99 0.25
N ALA A 117 -22.10 -4.84 0.72
CA ALA A 117 -23.54 -4.59 0.84
C ALA A 117 -24.18 -4.18 -0.49
N LEU A 118 -23.36 -3.77 -1.47
CA LEU A 118 -23.83 -3.50 -2.83
C LEU A 118 -24.23 -4.79 -3.53
N GLN A 119 -25.24 -4.69 -4.40
CA GLN A 119 -25.61 -5.79 -5.28
C GLN A 119 -24.39 -6.25 -6.09
N ASP A 120 -24.12 -7.54 -6.04
CA ASP A 120 -22.98 -8.22 -6.68
C ASP A 120 -21.58 -7.73 -6.25
N GLY A 121 -21.47 -6.91 -5.20
CA GLY A 121 -20.20 -6.31 -4.78
C GLY A 121 -19.15 -7.37 -4.43
N PHE A 122 -19.53 -8.38 -3.64
CA PHE A 122 -18.65 -9.51 -3.32
C PHE A 122 -18.17 -10.23 -4.59
N GLN A 123 -19.09 -10.57 -5.50
CA GLN A 123 -18.81 -11.30 -6.73
C GLN A 123 -17.88 -10.51 -7.65
N GLN A 124 -18.05 -9.19 -7.75
CA GLN A 124 -17.17 -8.32 -8.52
C GLN A 124 -15.75 -8.33 -7.97
N PHE A 125 -15.57 -8.16 -6.65
CA PHE A 125 -14.24 -8.22 -6.03
C PHE A 125 -13.61 -9.61 -6.17
N SER A 126 -14.37 -10.70 -5.99
CA SER A 126 -13.86 -12.05 -6.20
C SER A 126 -13.43 -12.30 -7.65
N ALA A 127 -14.14 -11.74 -8.63
CA ALA A 127 -13.75 -11.82 -10.05
C ALA A 127 -12.44 -11.05 -10.32
N ILE A 128 -12.33 -9.83 -9.80
CA ILE A 128 -11.10 -9.02 -9.92
C ILE A 128 -9.93 -9.74 -9.24
N LYS A 129 -10.14 -10.29 -8.03
CA LYS A 129 -9.11 -11.01 -7.28
C LYS A 129 -8.63 -12.26 -8.02
N ARG A 130 -9.53 -13.02 -8.66
CA ARG A 130 -9.14 -14.16 -9.51
C ARG A 130 -8.24 -13.72 -10.67
N GLY A 131 -8.66 -12.70 -11.42
CA GLY A 131 -7.86 -12.16 -12.52
C GLY A 131 -6.50 -11.64 -12.05
N PHE A 132 -6.46 -10.96 -10.90
CA PHE A 132 -5.23 -10.49 -10.28
C PHE A 132 -4.29 -11.65 -9.90
N ASN A 133 -4.81 -12.69 -9.25
CA ASN A 133 -4.02 -13.86 -8.86
C ASN A 133 -3.40 -14.53 -10.08
N THR A 134 -4.19 -14.76 -11.14
CA THR A 134 -3.68 -15.36 -12.39
C THR A 134 -2.56 -14.54 -12.99
N MET A 135 -2.66 -13.21 -13.06
CA MET A 135 -1.58 -12.37 -13.58
C MET A 135 -0.30 -12.47 -12.77
N ILE A 136 -0.41 -12.40 -11.44
CA ILE A 136 0.77 -12.45 -10.58
C ILE A 136 1.43 -13.83 -10.66
N GLU A 137 0.64 -14.89 -10.70
CA GLU A 137 1.15 -16.25 -10.89
C GLU A 137 1.91 -16.37 -12.21
N GLU A 138 1.34 -15.89 -13.32
CA GLU A 138 1.98 -15.84 -14.64
C GLU A 138 3.26 -15.01 -14.63
N ALA A 139 3.24 -13.82 -14.00
CA ALA A 139 4.41 -12.94 -13.86
C ALA A 139 5.54 -13.59 -13.05
N ALA A 140 5.17 -14.32 -11.99
CA ALA A 140 6.10 -14.82 -11.01
C ALA A 140 6.71 -16.17 -11.39
N VAL A 141 6.22 -16.88 -12.42
CA VAL A 141 6.73 -18.22 -12.79
C VAL A 141 8.25 -18.23 -12.97
N ALA A 142 8.78 -17.38 -13.86
CA ALA A 142 10.21 -17.36 -14.18
C ALA A 142 11.05 -16.87 -12.99
N VAL A 143 10.54 -15.89 -12.25
CA VAL A 143 11.19 -15.33 -11.06
C VAL A 143 11.28 -16.37 -9.95
N ASN A 144 10.19 -17.06 -9.67
CA ASN A 144 10.12 -18.10 -8.65
C ASN A 144 10.99 -19.30 -9.02
N HIS A 145 11.03 -19.70 -10.29
CA HIS A 145 11.94 -20.75 -10.75
C HIS A 145 13.42 -20.37 -10.52
N THR A 146 13.79 -19.14 -10.90
CA THR A 146 15.15 -18.61 -10.66
C THR A 146 15.49 -18.57 -9.17
N ARG A 147 14.53 -18.19 -8.32
CA ARG A 147 14.71 -18.15 -6.86
C ARG A 147 14.88 -19.55 -6.28
N GLN A 148 14.11 -20.53 -6.75
CA GLN A 148 14.25 -21.91 -6.32
C GLN A 148 15.66 -22.45 -6.60
N LEU A 149 16.22 -22.14 -7.78
CA LEU A 149 17.59 -22.55 -8.15
C LEU A 149 18.67 -21.84 -7.33
N THR A 150 18.39 -20.65 -6.81
CA THR A 150 19.35 -19.81 -6.07
C THR A 150 19.15 -19.82 -4.56
N ALA A 151 18.15 -20.52 -4.04
CA ALA A 151 17.71 -20.49 -2.64
C ALA A 151 18.76 -21.00 -1.63
N GLN A 152 19.68 -21.87 -2.05
CA GLN A 152 20.76 -22.39 -1.20
C GLN A 152 22.02 -21.51 -1.22
N GLY A 153 21.97 -20.37 -1.90
CA GLY A 153 23.08 -19.42 -1.97
C GLY A 153 23.41 -18.78 -0.61
N PRO A 154 24.61 -18.17 -0.49
CA PRO A 154 24.98 -17.42 0.69
C PRO A 154 24.02 -16.24 0.91
N ARG A 155 23.75 -15.90 2.18
CA ARG A 155 22.93 -14.74 2.50
C ARG A 155 23.52 -13.48 1.85
N PRO A 156 22.69 -12.61 1.26
CA PRO A 156 23.18 -11.41 0.59
C PRO A 156 23.87 -10.49 1.59
N ASN A 157 25.12 -10.10 1.26
CA ASN A 157 25.87 -9.12 2.03
C ASN A 157 25.29 -7.71 1.86
N GLU A 158 25.73 -6.76 2.68
CA GLU A 158 25.23 -5.39 2.68
C GLU A 158 25.40 -4.68 1.32
N ALA A 159 26.50 -4.93 0.61
CA ALA A 159 26.74 -4.34 -0.71
C ALA A 159 25.71 -4.81 -1.75
N LEU A 160 25.39 -6.10 -1.77
CA LEU A 160 24.38 -6.67 -2.65
C LEU A 160 22.99 -6.15 -2.30
N ARG A 161 22.67 -6.04 -1.00
CA ARG A 161 21.40 -5.45 -0.54
C ARG A 161 21.24 -4.02 -1.04
N ARG A 162 22.25 -3.16 -0.86
CA ARG A 162 22.24 -1.78 -1.36
C ARG A 162 22.07 -1.71 -2.87
N THR A 163 22.76 -2.59 -3.59
CA THR A 163 22.68 -2.66 -5.06
C THR A 163 21.27 -3.06 -5.51
N ALA A 164 20.67 -4.08 -4.91
CA ALA A 164 19.31 -4.51 -5.24
C ALA A 164 18.27 -3.40 -4.98
N LEU A 165 18.39 -2.70 -3.86
CA LEU A 165 17.52 -1.56 -3.54
C LEU A 165 17.68 -0.43 -4.58
N TYR A 166 18.92 -0.08 -4.92
CA TYR A 166 19.21 0.94 -5.94
C TYR A 166 18.65 0.55 -7.31
N LEU A 167 18.90 -0.68 -7.77
CA LEU A 167 18.44 -1.15 -9.08
C LEU A 167 16.91 -1.16 -9.18
N LYS A 168 16.21 -1.57 -8.12
CA LYS A 168 14.74 -1.54 -8.10
C LYS A 168 14.21 -0.11 -8.12
N GLU A 169 14.76 0.79 -7.31
CA GLU A 169 14.37 2.20 -7.32
C GLU A 169 14.65 2.88 -8.69
N GLU A 170 15.80 2.57 -9.28
CA GLU A 170 16.20 3.09 -10.59
C GLU A 170 15.28 2.58 -11.71
N TYR A 171 14.82 1.33 -11.64
CA TYR A 171 13.82 0.79 -12.57
C TYR A 171 12.53 1.61 -12.55
N TYR A 172 11.97 1.86 -11.36
CA TYR A 172 10.76 2.66 -11.23
C TYR A 172 10.99 4.11 -11.71
N THR A 173 12.14 4.69 -11.35
CA THR A 173 12.51 6.05 -11.73
C THR A 173 12.60 6.19 -13.26
N ARG A 174 13.32 5.29 -13.92
CA ARG A 174 13.56 5.35 -15.38
C ARG A 174 12.28 5.22 -16.19
N GLU A 175 11.43 4.26 -15.89
CA GLU A 175 10.17 4.06 -16.64
C GLU A 175 9.25 5.28 -16.51
N LEU A 176 9.07 5.82 -15.28
CA LEU A 176 8.24 7.01 -15.08
C LEU A 176 8.85 8.26 -15.74
N LEU A 177 10.16 8.49 -15.59
CA LEU A 177 10.84 9.61 -16.25
C LEU A 177 10.77 9.51 -17.77
N SER A 178 10.85 8.32 -18.34
CA SER A 178 10.71 8.09 -19.78
C SER A 178 9.36 8.59 -20.28
N GLN A 179 8.27 8.20 -19.61
CA GLN A 179 6.93 8.63 -20.01
C GLN A 179 6.68 10.12 -19.77
N LEU A 180 7.15 10.68 -18.64
CA LEU A 180 7.08 12.11 -18.37
C LEU A 180 7.83 12.93 -19.44
N LYS A 181 9.03 12.49 -19.86
CA LYS A 181 9.82 13.13 -20.91
C LYS A 181 9.08 13.14 -22.24
N LYS A 182 8.49 12.01 -22.64
CA LYS A 182 7.69 11.92 -23.88
C LYS A 182 6.50 12.87 -23.84
N PHE A 183 5.68 12.80 -22.79
CA PHE A 183 4.50 13.65 -22.68
C PHE A 183 4.87 15.15 -22.59
N ALA A 184 5.89 15.51 -21.82
CA ALA A 184 6.38 16.88 -21.70
C ALA A 184 6.87 17.48 -23.03
N ARG A 185 7.36 16.64 -23.95
CA ARG A 185 7.87 17.06 -25.26
C ARG A 185 6.77 17.09 -26.32
N TYR A 186 5.96 16.03 -26.40
CA TYR A 186 5.05 15.80 -27.52
C TYR A 186 3.57 16.01 -27.19
N GLY A 187 3.19 16.02 -25.91
CA GLY A 187 1.80 16.22 -25.46
C GLY A 187 0.89 15.01 -25.58
N PHE A 188 1.43 13.87 -26.01
CA PHE A 188 0.71 12.61 -26.01
C PHE A 188 1.49 11.53 -25.25
N LEU A 189 0.76 10.52 -24.79
CA LEU A 189 1.31 9.34 -24.12
C LEU A 189 1.37 8.19 -25.13
N GLU A 190 2.56 7.63 -25.31
CA GLU A 190 2.73 6.37 -26.04
C GLU A 190 2.47 5.21 -25.08
N ARG A 191 1.34 4.52 -25.28
CA ARG A 191 0.89 3.46 -24.37
C ARG A 191 1.65 2.16 -24.63
N LYS A 192 2.37 1.71 -23.62
CA LYS A 192 2.97 0.38 -23.51
C LYS A 192 2.05 -0.53 -22.71
N THR A 193 2.08 -1.81 -23.06
CA THR A 193 1.36 -2.86 -22.35
C THR A 193 2.30 -3.95 -21.87
N ALA A 194 1.95 -4.57 -20.75
CA ALA A 194 2.50 -5.84 -20.32
C ALA A 194 1.56 -6.95 -20.83
N VAL A 195 2.13 -7.92 -21.53
CA VAL A 195 1.40 -9.05 -22.11
C VAL A 195 1.61 -10.26 -21.22
N PHE A 196 0.51 -10.79 -20.71
CA PHE A 196 0.43 -12.04 -19.98
C PHE A 196 -0.35 -13.08 -20.82
N PRO A 197 -0.16 -14.39 -20.59
CA PRO A 197 -0.95 -15.42 -21.27
C PRO A 197 -2.46 -15.22 -21.12
N SER A 198 -2.92 -14.85 -19.93
CA SER A 198 -4.34 -14.64 -19.65
C SER A 198 -4.90 -13.30 -20.13
N GLN A 199 -4.08 -12.24 -20.20
CA GLN A 199 -4.54 -10.88 -20.49
C GLN A 199 -3.41 -9.91 -20.85
N THR A 200 -3.77 -8.76 -21.42
CA THR A 200 -2.86 -7.64 -21.66
C THR A 200 -3.29 -6.45 -20.83
N ILE A 201 -2.38 -5.89 -20.02
CA ILE A 201 -2.64 -4.73 -19.17
C ILE A 201 -1.70 -3.57 -19.51
N PRO A 202 -2.07 -2.32 -19.20
CA PRO A 202 -1.13 -1.20 -19.29
C PRO A 202 0.10 -1.43 -18.42
N LEU A 203 1.27 -0.99 -18.89
CA LEU A 203 2.44 -0.91 -18.02
C LEU A 203 2.15 0.00 -16.82
N TRP A 204 2.71 -0.28 -15.65
CA TRP A 204 2.41 0.46 -14.42
C TRP A 204 2.66 1.98 -14.56
N SER A 205 3.74 2.37 -15.24
CA SER A 205 4.08 3.79 -15.49
C SER A 205 3.00 4.47 -16.31
N ASP A 206 2.44 3.74 -17.26
CA ASP A 206 1.43 4.24 -18.18
C ASP A 206 0.08 4.35 -17.48
N ALA A 207 -0.24 3.42 -16.57
CA ALA A 207 -1.40 3.54 -15.71
C ALA A 207 -1.33 4.82 -14.84
N VAL A 208 -0.17 5.12 -14.24
CA VAL A 208 0.04 6.37 -13.49
C VAL A 208 -0.08 7.60 -14.40
N MET A 209 0.49 7.56 -15.60
CA MET A 209 0.40 8.67 -16.56
C MET A 209 -1.02 8.90 -17.05
N VAL A 210 -1.80 7.85 -17.29
CA VAL A 210 -3.22 7.95 -17.63
C VAL A 210 -4.01 8.63 -16.50
N LEU A 211 -3.71 8.31 -15.24
CA LEU A 211 -4.33 9.00 -14.10
C LEU A 211 -3.95 10.48 -14.06
N LEU A 212 -2.66 10.79 -14.19
CA LEU A 212 -2.15 12.16 -14.22
C LEU A 212 -2.83 13.00 -15.32
N ILE A 213 -2.85 12.49 -16.55
CA ILE A 213 -3.36 13.23 -17.71
C ILE A 213 -4.89 13.28 -17.71
N ASN A 214 -5.55 12.11 -17.69
CA ASN A 214 -6.98 12.02 -17.99
C ASN A 214 -7.87 12.27 -16.78
N ARG A 215 -7.39 11.95 -15.56
CA ARG A 215 -8.19 12.12 -14.34
C ARG A 215 -7.83 13.37 -13.56
N LEU A 216 -6.55 13.74 -13.55
CA LEU A 216 -6.06 14.88 -12.77
C LEU A 216 -5.71 16.12 -13.61
N GLY A 217 -5.81 16.03 -14.94
CA GLY A 217 -5.64 17.16 -15.86
C GLY A 217 -4.22 17.69 -15.93
N MET A 218 -3.21 16.81 -15.82
CA MET A 218 -1.80 17.21 -15.88
C MET A 218 -1.46 17.82 -17.24
N THR A 219 -0.83 19.00 -17.19
CA THR A 219 -0.31 19.72 -18.35
C THR A 219 1.13 19.31 -18.69
N GLN A 220 1.60 19.59 -19.91
CA GLN A 220 3.01 19.39 -20.29
C GLN A 220 3.99 20.14 -19.37
N ARG A 221 3.61 21.35 -18.93
CA ARG A 221 4.43 22.16 -18.01
C ARG A 221 4.56 21.49 -16.65
N GLU A 222 3.47 20.94 -16.13
CA GLU A 222 3.50 20.17 -14.88
C GLU A 222 4.33 18.90 -15.05
N ALA A 223 4.22 18.19 -16.17
CA ALA A 223 5.06 17.01 -16.43
C ALA A 223 6.57 17.33 -16.41
N ARG A 224 6.99 18.50 -16.94
CA ARG A 224 8.40 18.97 -16.83
C ARG A 224 8.81 19.19 -15.38
N LYS A 225 7.97 19.84 -14.58
CA LYS A 225 8.24 20.06 -13.14
C LYS A 225 8.30 18.75 -12.35
N ILE A 226 7.43 17.79 -12.66
CA ILE A 226 7.45 16.46 -12.03
C ILE A 226 8.76 15.76 -12.35
N LYS A 227 9.15 15.73 -13.64
CA LYS A 227 10.44 15.19 -14.09
C LYS A 227 11.59 15.82 -13.31
N GLU A 228 11.66 17.15 -13.25
CA GLU A 228 12.70 17.88 -12.52
C GLU A 228 12.71 17.53 -11.03
N THR A 229 11.53 17.37 -10.42
CA THR A 229 11.40 16.99 -9.00
C THR A 229 11.95 15.58 -8.77
N ILE A 230 11.61 14.61 -9.61
CA ILE A 230 12.13 13.24 -9.52
C ILE A 230 13.65 13.23 -9.75
N GLU A 231 14.14 13.92 -10.79
CA GLU A 231 15.58 13.97 -11.10
C GLU A 231 16.40 14.62 -9.97
N LYS A 232 15.83 15.62 -9.27
CA LYS A 232 16.51 16.35 -8.20
C LYS A 232 16.39 15.69 -6.82
N HIS A 233 15.24 15.12 -6.51
CA HIS A 233 14.90 14.67 -5.15
C HIS A 233 14.62 13.17 -5.03
N GLY A 234 14.55 12.45 -6.16
CA GLY A 234 14.24 11.02 -6.21
C GLY A 234 12.78 10.68 -5.91
N LEU A 235 12.44 9.40 -6.01
CA LEU A 235 11.09 8.90 -5.77
C LEU A 235 10.66 9.04 -4.32
N ARG A 236 11.59 8.95 -3.36
CA ARG A 236 11.25 9.08 -1.93
C ARG A 236 10.45 10.35 -1.64
N VAL A 237 10.89 11.46 -2.22
CA VAL A 237 10.22 12.76 -2.04
C VAL A 237 9.03 12.88 -2.99
N ALA A 238 9.23 12.61 -4.28
CA ALA A 238 8.22 12.91 -5.31
C ALA A 238 7.02 11.95 -5.33
N ALA A 239 7.25 10.68 -4.98
CA ALA A 239 6.31 9.57 -5.11
C ALA A 239 6.62 8.47 -4.08
N ALA A 240 6.45 8.81 -2.80
CA ALA A 240 6.73 7.92 -1.67
C ALA A 240 6.18 6.48 -1.82
N PRO A 241 4.94 6.24 -2.34
CA PRO A 241 4.45 4.87 -2.53
C PRO A 241 5.33 4.04 -3.48
N LEU A 242 5.78 4.59 -4.60
CA LEU A 242 6.67 3.88 -5.52
C LEU A 242 8.04 3.59 -4.89
N PHE A 243 8.56 4.53 -4.10
CA PHE A 243 9.80 4.31 -3.36
C PHE A 243 9.66 3.14 -2.38
N ILE A 244 8.60 3.11 -1.56
CA ILE A 244 8.35 2.03 -0.60
C ILE A 244 8.19 0.70 -1.33
N ARG A 245 7.39 0.68 -2.40
CA ARG A 245 7.20 -0.51 -3.23
C ARG A 245 8.51 -1.06 -3.75
N ALA A 246 9.35 -0.21 -4.34
CA ALA A 246 10.66 -0.61 -4.84
C ALA A 246 11.52 -1.26 -3.76
N ARG A 247 11.48 -0.73 -2.54
CA ARG A 247 12.24 -1.23 -1.39
C ARG A 247 11.71 -2.59 -0.89
N LEU A 248 10.40 -2.74 -0.77
CA LEU A 248 9.78 -4.00 -0.33
C LEU A 248 9.90 -5.10 -1.41
N GLU A 249 9.77 -4.77 -2.70
CA GLU A 249 10.03 -5.74 -3.78
C GLU A 249 11.50 -6.17 -3.83
N ALA A 250 12.44 -5.26 -3.55
CA ALA A 250 13.85 -5.61 -3.43
C ALA A 250 14.08 -6.57 -2.24
N ALA A 251 13.40 -6.35 -1.11
CA ALA A 251 13.45 -7.24 0.05
C ALA A 251 13.03 -8.67 -0.30
N MET A 252 11.89 -8.81 -0.96
CA MET A 252 11.36 -10.10 -1.40
C MET A 252 12.33 -10.81 -2.35
N ALA A 253 12.98 -10.05 -3.25
CA ALA A 253 13.99 -10.59 -4.16
C ALA A 253 15.23 -11.11 -3.41
N LEU A 254 15.73 -10.37 -2.42
CA LEU A 254 16.92 -10.71 -1.63
C LEU A 254 16.70 -11.91 -0.70
N LYS A 255 15.47 -12.13 -0.24
CA LYS A 255 15.11 -13.27 0.61
C LYS A 255 14.91 -14.57 -0.17
N HIS A 256 14.99 -14.54 -1.50
CA HIS A 256 14.59 -15.64 -2.37
C HIS A 256 13.16 -16.15 -2.06
N GLN A 257 12.31 -15.28 -1.51
CA GLN A 257 10.96 -15.65 -1.13
C GLN A 257 10.16 -15.98 -2.39
N ARG A 258 9.36 -17.05 -2.36
CA ARG A 258 8.40 -17.31 -3.41
C ARG A 258 7.37 -16.19 -3.41
N GLU A 259 7.24 -15.52 -4.54
CA GLU A 259 6.25 -14.48 -4.74
C GLU A 259 4.86 -15.07 -4.90
N THR A 260 3.92 -14.62 -4.07
CA THR A 260 2.50 -14.96 -4.15
C THR A 260 1.65 -13.72 -4.42
N PRO A 261 0.43 -13.86 -4.95
CA PRO A 261 -0.49 -12.72 -5.13
C PRO A 261 -0.74 -11.92 -3.83
N ASN A 262 -0.75 -12.58 -2.67
CA ASN A 262 -0.98 -11.89 -1.41
C ASN A 262 0.21 -11.01 -1.02
N ASP A 263 1.45 -11.45 -1.27
CA ASP A 263 2.63 -10.61 -1.02
C ASP A 263 2.56 -9.27 -1.79
N TYR A 264 2.07 -9.30 -3.03
CA TYR A 264 1.89 -8.09 -3.84
C TYR A 264 0.83 -7.15 -3.27
N MET A 265 -0.28 -7.68 -2.73
CA MET A 265 -1.29 -6.86 -2.06
C MET A 265 -0.75 -6.27 -0.75
N ASP A 266 0.06 -7.00 0.00
CA ASP A 266 0.72 -6.48 1.20
C ASP A 266 1.65 -5.31 0.84
N VAL A 267 2.45 -5.47 -0.22
CA VAL A 267 3.36 -4.42 -0.69
C VAL A 267 2.57 -3.18 -1.10
N GLN A 268 1.49 -3.33 -1.87
CA GLN A 268 0.64 -2.21 -2.28
C GLN A 268 0.03 -1.48 -1.08
N ARG A 269 -0.48 -2.23 -0.10
CA ARG A 269 -1.03 -1.65 1.13
C ARG A 269 0.00 -0.88 1.92
N MET A 270 1.19 -1.46 2.13
CA MET A 270 2.26 -0.80 2.87
C MET A 270 2.79 0.42 2.12
N ALA A 271 2.88 0.36 0.79
CA ALA A 271 3.28 1.48 -0.06
C ALA A 271 2.35 2.69 0.11
N VAL A 272 1.05 2.46 0.30
CA VAL A 272 0.10 3.55 0.53
C VAL A 272 0.00 3.91 2.02
N ALA A 273 0.03 2.95 2.93
CA ALA A 273 -0.20 3.23 4.35
C ALA A 273 0.99 3.95 5.00
N LEU A 274 2.22 3.49 4.79
CA LEU A 274 3.39 3.97 5.54
C LEU A 274 3.63 5.48 5.44
N PRO A 275 3.49 6.16 4.28
CA PRO A 275 3.71 7.60 4.20
C PRO A 275 2.71 8.45 4.99
N PHE A 276 1.52 7.92 5.29
CA PHE A 276 0.40 8.74 5.79
C PHE A 276 -0.22 8.25 7.10
N ALA A 277 0.03 6.99 7.48
CA ALA A 277 -0.35 6.47 8.78
C ALA A 277 0.62 6.96 9.86
N ASP A 278 0.10 7.17 11.06
CA ASP A 278 0.92 7.41 12.24
C ASP A 278 1.39 6.07 12.83
N ILE A 279 0.53 5.05 12.80
CA ILE A 279 0.81 3.71 13.28
C ILE A 279 0.34 2.66 12.26
N VAL A 280 1.13 1.60 12.07
CA VAL A 280 0.79 0.43 11.26
C VAL A 280 0.89 -0.83 12.10
N LEU A 281 -0.15 -1.67 12.07
CA LEU A 281 -0.11 -3.05 12.58
C LEU A 281 -0.19 -4.03 11.42
N THR A 282 0.85 -4.85 11.25
CA THR A 282 0.99 -5.81 10.14
C THR A 282 1.50 -7.17 10.64
N ASP A 283 1.70 -8.14 9.75
CA ASP A 283 2.28 -9.42 10.13
C ASP A 283 3.77 -9.30 10.50
N LYS A 284 4.31 -10.35 11.13
CA LYS A 284 5.70 -10.35 11.62
C LYS A 284 6.74 -10.21 10.51
N SER A 285 6.51 -10.84 9.35
CA SER A 285 7.43 -10.80 8.23
C SER A 285 7.50 -9.40 7.64
N LYS A 286 6.33 -8.77 7.39
CA LYS A 286 6.29 -7.41 6.83
C LYS A 286 6.80 -6.36 7.81
N CYS A 287 6.48 -6.49 9.10
CA CYS A 287 7.03 -5.62 10.14
C CYS A 287 8.58 -5.69 10.16
N PHE A 288 9.15 -6.89 10.02
CA PHE A 288 10.59 -7.06 9.91
C PHE A 288 11.16 -6.38 8.67
N ASP A 289 10.56 -6.55 7.49
CA ASP A 289 10.99 -5.86 6.26
C ASP A 289 10.98 -4.34 6.42
N ILE A 290 9.89 -3.79 6.94
CA ILE A 290 9.72 -2.35 7.14
C ILE A 290 10.79 -1.78 8.10
N LYS A 291 11.15 -2.54 9.13
CA LYS A 291 12.21 -2.17 10.09
C LYS A 291 13.61 -2.33 9.50
N GLU A 292 13.89 -3.44 8.81
CA GLU A 292 15.19 -3.73 8.18
C GLU A 292 15.59 -2.65 7.17
N TYR A 293 14.63 -2.16 6.37
CA TYR A 293 14.88 -1.10 5.39
C TYR A 293 14.61 0.32 5.91
N ALA A 294 14.46 0.48 7.24
CA ALA A 294 14.23 1.75 7.93
C ALA A 294 13.05 2.56 7.37
N LEU A 295 12.07 1.92 6.73
CA LEU A 295 10.93 2.62 6.12
C LEU A 295 10.08 3.31 7.18
N HIS A 296 9.89 2.67 8.34
CA HIS A 296 9.24 3.27 9.50
C HIS A 296 9.89 4.60 9.92
N THR A 297 11.23 4.65 10.01
CA THR A 297 11.97 5.88 10.34
C THR A 297 11.88 6.92 9.22
N LEU A 298 12.00 6.50 7.96
CA LEU A 298 12.00 7.40 6.81
C LEU A 298 10.66 8.15 6.62
N PHE A 299 9.57 7.54 7.09
CA PHE A 299 8.21 8.06 7.01
C PHE A 299 7.59 8.38 8.38
N ASP A 300 8.38 8.33 9.46
CA ASP A 300 7.98 8.67 10.84
C ASP A 300 6.81 7.83 11.39
N THR A 301 6.70 6.56 11.01
CA THR A 301 5.54 5.70 11.30
C THR A 301 5.89 4.67 12.36
N GLU A 302 5.09 4.55 13.42
CA GLU A 302 5.24 3.46 14.38
C GLU A 302 4.76 2.15 13.75
N VAL A 303 5.50 1.05 13.94
CA VAL A 303 5.18 -0.24 13.29
C VAL A 303 5.25 -1.39 14.29
N TYR A 304 4.12 -2.07 14.44
CA TYR A 304 3.90 -3.20 15.33
C TYR A 304 3.59 -4.46 14.51
N SER A 305 3.89 -5.64 15.07
CA SER A 305 3.52 -6.93 14.49
C SER A 305 2.43 -7.65 15.30
N GLY A 306 1.87 -8.71 14.72
CA GLY A 306 1.00 -9.66 15.41
C GLY A 306 1.67 -10.52 16.50
N SER A 307 2.92 -10.24 16.89
CA SER A 307 3.55 -10.98 17.99
C SER A 307 2.99 -10.53 19.34
N ARG A 308 2.89 -11.44 20.30
CA ARG A 308 2.28 -11.15 21.62
C ARG A 308 2.91 -9.94 22.31
N GLU A 309 4.22 -9.78 22.22
CA GLU A 309 4.92 -8.63 22.83
C GLU A 309 4.55 -7.32 22.13
N ASP A 310 4.61 -7.30 20.79
CA ASP A 310 4.20 -6.12 20.02
C ASP A 310 2.72 -5.77 20.22
N LEU A 311 1.83 -6.77 20.35
CA LEU A 311 0.41 -6.52 20.62
C LEU A 311 0.18 -5.85 21.97
N LYS A 312 0.94 -6.26 23.01
CA LYS A 312 0.89 -5.59 24.33
C LYS A 312 1.39 -4.16 24.26
N GLN A 313 2.52 -3.94 23.60
CA GLN A 313 3.09 -2.59 23.43
C GLN A 313 2.14 -1.70 22.61
N PHE A 314 1.55 -2.25 21.56
CA PHE A 314 0.56 -1.55 20.75
C PHE A 314 -0.70 -1.21 21.57
N ALA A 315 -1.19 -2.12 22.41
CA ALA A 315 -2.33 -1.85 23.29
C ALA A 315 -2.04 -0.72 24.29
N VAL A 316 -0.86 -0.72 24.92
CA VAL A 316 -0.40 0.37 25.79
C VAL A 316 -0.39 1.68 25.03
N ARG A 317 0.23 1.70 23.84
CA ARG A 317 0.32 2.88 23.00
C ARG A 317 -1.04 3.44 22.61
N LEU A 318 -1.99 2.57 22.24
CA LEU A 318 -3.35 3.01 21.90
C LEU A 318 -4.08 3.58 23.12
N ARG A 319 -3.92 3.02 24.32
CA ARG A 319 -4.54 3.57 25.54
C ARG A 319 -4.05 4.98 25.84
N GLU A 320 -2.75 5.21 25.76
CA GLU A 320 -2.18 6.56 25.93
C GLU A 320 -2.86 7.58 25.00
N ILE A 321 -3.13 7.18 23.76
CA ILE A 321 -3.79 8.04 22.76
C ILE A 321 -5.28 8.24 23.07
N VAL A 322 -5.97 7.20 23.53
CA VAL A 322 -7.42 7.24 23.78
C VAL A 322 -7.78 7.94 25.09
N GLU A 323 -6.88 7.93 26.07
CA GLU A 323 -7.06 8.52 27.40
C GLU A 323 -6.61 10.00 27.49
N THR A 324 -5.92 10.51 26.46
CA THR A 324 -5.49 11.93 26.34
C THR A 324 -6.55 12.77 25.64
#